data_AF-H3NY18-F1
#
_entry.id   AF-H3NY18-F1
#
_cell.length_a   1.000
_cell.length_b   1.000
_cell.length_c   1.000
_cell.angle_alpha   90.00
_cell.angle_beta   90.00
_cell.angle_gamma   90.00
#
_symmetry.space_group_name_H-M   'P 1'
#
loop_
_entity.id
_entity.type
_entity.pdbx_description
1 polymer ?
#
loop_
_entity_poly.entity_id
_entity_poly.type
_entity_poly.pdbx_seq_one_letter_code
_entity_poly.pdbx_strand_id
1 'polypeptide(L)'
;MKVVFYSLGLAGLLSVSGHSAAQDEAVNHNGVLNQEYAPLEKTAPIYPHVSQFNGIEGYCIIEYTVTSTGSVKDAFPARCQPVGLFEGISVEAAYTFRYQPRIVDGTAVDVPGVRNKFTFDLTGSGKRMEFSDEPVRWSFIQENDTRRINQRIEKQDWKKLKKYALSRKGPNYRMYYFAGFAEIMMGNKDAGYEYIEQFVFHEKEELPFEFVTFNALKLLVTHYYQTQQYEALIALDKHADIWWFRLLEETTTNQMALMIADAYARIGDNDASVKRLTEIVDRARTETAKEDRFVAIASRALGR
;
A
#
# COMPACT_ATOMS: atom_id res chain seq x y z
N MET A 1 -53.49 20.30 -46.98
CA MET A 1 -54.88 19.81 -47.04
C MET A 1 -55.48 19.94 -45.65
N LYS A 2 -56.68 20.53 -45.56
CA LYS A 2 -57.42 21.10 -44.41
C LYS A 2 -57.73 20.05 -43.31
N VAL A 3 -58.01 20.34 -42.03
CA VAL A 3 -59.09 21.16 -41.39
C VAL A 3 -58.72 21.23 -39.87
N VAL A 4 -58.44 22.34 -39.16
CA VAL A 4 -59.18 23.52 -38.61
C VAL A 4 -60.37 23.23 -37.65
N PHE A 5 -60.37 23.95 -36.50
CA PHE A 5 -61.49 24.38 -35.61
C PHE A 5 -61.73 23.60 -34.29
N TYR A 6 -62.09 24.18 -33.12
CA TYR A 6 -62.51 25.54 -32.70
C TYR A 6 -62.46 25.70 -31.15
N SER A 7 -62.10 26.91 -30.68
CA SER A 7 -62.64 27.74 -29.57
C SER A 7 -62.86 27.27 -28.10
N LEU A 8 -62.26 28.09 -27.21
CA LEU A 8 -62.77 28.76 -25.98
C LEU A 8 -64.01 28.25 -25.22
N GLY A 9 -63.90 28.22 -23.89
CA GLY A 9 -65.06 28.26 -22.99
C GLY A 9 -64.70 28.24 -21.50
N LEU A 10 -64.60 29.41 -20.90
CA LEU A 10 -64.47 29.70 -19.47
C LEU A 10 -65.82 29.41 -18.75
N ALA A 11 -65.84 28.68 -17.64
CA ALA A 11 -67.00 28.65 -16.73
C ALA A 11 -66.62 28.26 -15.28
N GLY A 12 -66.71 29.25 -14.39
CA GLY A 12 -67.63 29.20 -13.26
C GLY A 12 -67.28 28.33 -12.05
N LEU A 13 -66.74 29.00 -11.02
CA LEU A 13 -66.72 28.60 -9.61
C LEU A 13 -68.12 28.29 -9.05
N LEU A 14 -68.22 27.26 -8.20
CA LEU A 14 -69.12 27.24 -7.04
C LEU A 14 -68.45 26.51 -5.87
N SER A 15 -68.39 27.21 -4.76
CA SER A 15 -67.77 26.89 -3.46
C SER A 15 -68.59 25.90 -2.63
N VAL A 16 -67.92 25.03 -1.88
CA VAL A 16 -68.43 24.51 -0.60
C VAL A 16 -67.30 24.55 0.43
N SER A 17 -67.58 25.25 1.52
CA SER A 17 -66.77 25.40 2.71
C SER A 17 -66.76 24.10 3.54
N GLY A 18 -65.58 23.64 3.90
CA GLY A 18 -65.36 22.61 4.92
C GLY A 18 -64.20 23.03 5.80
N HIS A 19 -64.50 23.42 7.05
CA HIS A 19 -63.51 23.54 8.11
C HIS A 19 -62.90 22.14 8.38
N SER A 20 -61.58 22.03 8.31
CA SER A 20 -60.88 21.11 9.21
C SER A 20 -59.53 21.67 9.59
N ALA A 21 -59.38 21.66 10.91
CA ALA A 21 -58.26 22.00 11.74
C ALA A 21 -56.88 21.79 11.10
N ALA A 22 -56.04 22.79 11.33
CA ALA A 22 -54.60 22.63 11.41
C ALA A 22 -54.25 21.38 12.23
N GLN A 23 -53.58 20.43 11.59
CA GLN A 23 -52.58 19.61 12.25
C GLN A 23 -51.24 20.13 11.79
N ASP A 24 -50.77 21.15 12.50
CA ASP A 24 -49.36 21.46 12.57
C ASP A 24 -48.75 20.30 13.38
N GLU A 25 -48.25 19.27 12.69
CA GLU A 25 -47.41 18.27 13.34
C GLU A 25 -46.16 19.00 13.80
N ALA A 26 -46.14 19.37 15.08
CA ALA A 26 -44.94 19.83 15.75
C ALA A 26 -43.88 18.73 15.63
N VAL A 27 -42.97 18.90 14.66
CA VAL A 27 -41.74 18.12 14.57
C VAL A 27 -41.02 18.32 15.89
N ASN A 28 -41.01 17.27 16.71
CA ASN A 28 -40.26 17.22 17.95
C ASN A 28 -38.76 17.33 17.61
N HIS A 29 -38.22 18.54 17.67
CA HIS A 29 -36.81 18.85 17.42
C HIS A 29 -35.87 18.43 18.57
N ASN A 30 -36.25 17.43 19.37
CA ASN A 30 -35.33 16.71 20.25
C ASN A 30 -34.77 15.45 19.56
N GLY A 31 -34.81 15.40 18.22
CA GLY A 31 -34.12 14.40 17.42
C GLY A 31 -32.62 14.63 17.49
N VAL A 32 -31.99 13.93 18.42
CA VAL A 32 -30.54 13.79 18.51
C VAL A 32 -29.99 13.41 17.12
N LEU A 33 -29.13 14.27 16.56
CA LEU A 33 -28.67 14.16 15.17
C LEU A 33 -27.79 12.92 15.00
N ASN A 34 -28.28 11.97 14.21
CA ASN A 34 -27.54 10.80 13.77
C ASN A 34 -27.36 10.84 12.26
N GLN A 35 -26.13 10.63 11.79
CA GLN A 35 -25.76 10.70 10.37
C GLN A 35 -24.66 9.66 10.09
N GLU A 36 -24.81 8.87 9.02
CA GLU A 36 -23.74 7.95 8.60
C GLU A 36 -22.66 8.70 7.80
N TYR A 37 -21.45 8.15 7.71
CA TYR A 37 -20.43 8.72 6.83
C TYR A 37 -20.80 8.54 5.35
N ALA A 38 -20.42 9.48 4.51
CA ALA A 38 -20.64 9.42 3.06
C ALA A 38 -19.43 9.97 2.29
N PRO A 39 -19.06 9.39 1.13
CA PRO A 39 -17.92 9.89 0.36
C PRO A 39 -18.24 11.24 -0.27
N LEU A 40 -17.31 12.19 -0.14
CA LEU A 40 -17.36 13.51 -0.80
C LEU A 40 -16.42 13.54 -2.00
N GLU A 41 -15.18 13.10 -1.82
CA GLU A 41 -14.16 13.08 -2.86
C GLU A 41 -13.36 11.78 -2.80
N LYS A 42 -13.22 11.12 -3.94
CA LYS A 42 -12.46 9.88 -4.09
C LYS A 42 -11.58 9.94 -5.33
N THR A 43 -10.37 10.47 -5.17
CA THR A 43 -9.37 10.57 -6.23
C THR A 43 -8.87 9.19 -6.64
N ALA A 44 -8.89 8.86 -7.92
CA ALA A 44 -8.30 7.62 -8.40
C ALA A 44 -6.76 7.66 -8.27
N PRO A 45 -6.10 6.53 -7.96
CA PRO A 45 -4.65 6.42 -7.99
C PRO A 45 -4.12 6.62 -9.40
N ILE A 46 -2.90 7.15 -9.50
CA ILE A 46 -2.19 7.22 -10.78
C ILE A 46 -1.75 5.80 -11.15
N TYR A 47 -2.15 5.34 -12.35
CA TYR A 47 -1.72 4.05 -12.87
C TYR A 47 -0.20 4.05 -13.06
N PRO A 48 0.55 3.12 -12.44
CA PRO A 48 1.99 3.08 -12.63
C PRO A 48 2.34 2.89 -14.10
N HIS A 49 3.08 3.85 -14.69
CA HIS A 49 3.37 3.86 -16.13
C HIS A 49 4.00 2.55 -16.62
N VAL A 50 4.88 1.95 -15.82
CA VAL A 50 5.51 0.67 -16.14
C VAL A 50 4.50 -0.49 -16.12
N SER A 51 3.58 -0.51 -15.16
CA SER A 51 2.51 -1.52 -15.14
C SER A 51 1.58 -1.36 -16.34
N GLN A 52 1.22 -0.11 -16.67
CA GLN A 52 0.39 0.20 -17.84
C GLN A 52 1.08 -0.23 -19.14
N PHE A 53 2.34 0.14 -19.33
CA PHE A 53 3.14 -0.22 -20.51
C PHE A 53 3.30 -1.74 -20.66
N ASN A 54 3.44 -2.47 -19.56
CA ASN A 54 3.57 -3.93 -19.56
C ASN A 54 2.22 -4.67 -19.60
N GLY A 55 1.09 -3.96 -19.72
CA GLY A 55 -0.21 -4.64 -19.81
C GLY A 55 -0.74 -5.21 -18.48
N ILE A 56 -0.22 -4.76 -17.34
CA ILE A 56 -0.51 -5.36 -16.02
C ILE A 56 -1.75 -4.72 -15.42
N GLU A 57 -2.87 -5.45 -15.43
CA GLU A 57 -4.13 -5.13 -14.74
C GLU A 57 -4.18 -5.72 -13.32
N GLY A 58 -5.12 -5.27 -12.50
CA GLY A 58 -5.37 -5.84 -11.17
C GLY A 58 -6.29 -5.01 -10.29
N TYR A 59 -6.21 -5.21 -8.98
CA TYR A 59 -6.97 -4.46 -8.00
C TYR A 59 -6.24 -4.37 -6.66
N CYS A 60 -6.65 -3.41 -5.84
CA CYS A 60 -6.17 -3.30 -4.47
C CYS A 60 -7.30 -2.82 -3.56
N ILE A 61 -7.61 -3.63 -2.55
CA ILE A 61 -8.59 -3.31 -1.50
C ILE A 61 -7.81 -2.70 -0.35
N ILE A 62 -8.06 -1.42 -0.07
CA ILE A 62 -7.49 -0.70 1.05
C ILE A 62 -8.54 -0.61 2.16
N GLU A 63 -8.15 -0.95 3.38
CA GLU A 63 -8.91 -0.72 4.60
C GLU A 63 -8.33 0.50 5.34
N TYR A 64 -9.19 1.34 5.90
CA TYR A 64 -8.80 2.57 6.59
C TYR A 64 -9.85 3.02 7.60
N THR A 65 -9.53 4.07 8.35
CA THR A 65 -10.45 4.75 9.26
C THR A 65 -10.86 6.09 8.69
N VAL A 66 -12.17 6.33 8.58
CA VAL A 66 -12.72 7.66 8.32
C VAL A 66 -12.78 8.40 9.65
N THR A 67 -12.09 9.52 9.76
CA THR A 67 -12.04 10.32 10.99
C THR A 67 -13.31 11.14 11.21
N SER A 68 -13.49 11.62 12.43
CA SER A 68 -14.53 12.59 12.81
C SER A 68 -14.47 13.92 12.04
N THR A 69 -13.35 14.24 11.38
CA THR A 69 -13.22 15.39 10.49
C THR A 69 -13.49 15.05 9.02
N GLY A 70 -13.72 13.77 8.70
CA GLY A 70 -13.97 13.31 7.34
C GLY A 70 -12.71 13.01 6.53
N SER A 71 -11.52 13.15 7.13
CA SER A 71 -10.25 12.73 6.53
C SER A 71 -10.02 11.23 6.72
N VAL A 72 -9.15 10.64 5.89
CA VAL A 72 -8.72 9.25 6.04
C VAL A 72 -7.42 9.18 6.85
N LYS A 73 -7.38 8.28 7.82
CA LYS A 73 -6.14 7.88 8.49
C LYS A 73 -5.97 6.37 8.41
N ASP A 74 -4.80 5.91 8.80
CA ASP A 74 -4.62 4.50 9.15
C ASP A 74 -4.85 3.53 7.98
N ALA A 75 -4.56 3.97 6.75
CA ALA A 75 -4.81 3.19 5.53
C ALA A 75 -3.78 2.08 5.33
N PHE A 76 -4.27 0.89 4.97
CA PHE A 76 -3.45 -0.30 4.71
C PHE A 76 -4.10 -1.22 3.67
N PRO A 77 -3.31 -1.95 2.85
CA PRO A 77 -3.84 -2.92 1.91
C PRO A 77 -4.37 -4.14 2.67
N ALA A 78 -5.66 -4.41 2.49
CA ALA A 78 -6.30 -5.63 2.99
C ALA A 78 -6.11 -6.79 2.02
N ARG A 79 -6.14 -6.52 0.72
CA ARG A 79 -5.85 -7.51 -0.34
C ARG A 79 -5.57 -6.81 -1.65
N CYS A 80 -4.42 -7.08 -2.25
CA CYS A 80 -4.07 -6.54 -3.56
C CYS A 80 -3.59 -7.65 -4.49
N GLN A 81 -3.94 -7.53 -5.76
CA GLN A 81 -3.63 -8.51 -6.77
C GLN A 81 -3.27 -7.79 -8.08
N PRO A 82 -2.10 -8.06 -8.66
CA PRO A 82 -1.05 -8.90 -8.09
C PRO A 82 -0.30 -8.18 -6.95
N VAL A 83 0.32 -8.94 -6.06
CA VAL A 83 1.03 -8.39 -4.89
C VAL A 83 2.28 -7.63 -5.34
N GLY A 84 2.52 -6.47 -4.74
CA GLY A 84 3.74 -5.67 -4.90
C GLY A 84 3.74 -4.70 -6.08
N LEU A 85 2.55 -4.26 -6.50
CA LEU A 85 2.38 -3.33 -7.62
C LEU A 85 1.42 -2.19 -7.32
N PHE A 86 0.34 -2.46 -6.58
CA PHE A 86 -0.76 -1.50 -6.43
C PHE A 86 -0.95 -1.04 -4.99
N GLU A 87 -0.29 -1.65 -4.01
CA GLU A 87 -0.43 -1.37 -2.58
C GLU A 87 -0.06 0.08 -2.26
N GLY A 88 1.17 0.51 -2.57
CA GLY A 88 1.65 1.84 -2.22
C GLY A 88 0.80 2.95 -2.84
N ILE A 89 0.65 2.92 -4.16
CA ILE A 89 -0.14 3.93 -4.91
C ILE A 89 -1.63 3.94 -4.53
N SER A 90 -2.20 2.79 -4.13
CA SER A 90 -3.59 2.73 -3.65
C SER A 90 -3.73 3.29 -2.23
N VAL A 91 -2.75 3.06 -1.35
CA VAL A 91 -2.70 3.65 -0.01
C VAL A 91 -2.56 5.17 -0.11
N GLU A 92 -1.67 5.67 -0.97
CA GLU A 92 -1.49 7.11 -1.23
C GLU A 92 -2.80 7.77 -1.70
N ALA A 93 -3.49 7.16 -2.67
CA ALA A 93 -4.79 7.64 -3.12
C ALA A 93 -5.86 7.59 -2.02
N ALA A 94 -5.86 6.56 -1.16
CA ALA A 94 -6.80 6.48 -0.05
C ALA A 94 -6.64 7.63 0.94
N TYR A 95 -5.42 8.11 1.19
CA TYR A 95 -5.17 9.27 2.06
C TYR A 95 -5.71 10.60 1.51
N THR A 96 -5.93 10.70 0.19
CA THR A 96 -6.53 11.91 -0.41
C THR A 96 -8.04 11.92 -0.33
N PHE A 97 -8.68 10.80 0.01
CA PHE A 97 -10.14 10.74 0.10
C PHE A 97 -10.71 11.69 1.16
N ARG A 98 -11.90 12.20 0.88
CA ARG A 98 -12.67 13.06 1.80
C ARG A 98 -14.08 12.51 1.96
N TYR A 99 -14.56 12.54 3.19
CA TYR A 99 -15.85 12.03 3.61
C TYR A 99 -16.61 13.10 4.39
N GLN A 100 -17.93 13.01 4.33
CA GLN A 100 -18.79 13.59 5.35
C GLN A 100 -18.67 12.69 6.59
N PRO A 101 -18.39 13.24 7.78
CA PRO A 101 -18.22 12.43 8.99
C PRO A 101 -19.50 11.71 9.41
N ARG A 102 -19.33 10.59 10.12
CA ARG A 102 -20.42 9.97 10.88
C ARG A 102 -20.69 10.80 12.13
N ILE A 103 -21.96 11.11 12.39
CA ILE A 103 -22.43 11.77 13.61
C ILE A 103 -23.26 10.77 14.38
N VAL A 104 -22.88 10.52 15.63
CA VAL A 104 -23.66 9.75 16.60
C VAL A 104 -23.96 10.67 17.77
N ASP A 105 -25.23 10.83 18.05
CA ASP A 105 -25.76 11.68 19.09
C ASP A 105 -25.24 13.12 19.10
N GLY A 106 -25.24 13.74 17.91
CA GLY A 106 -24.72 15.10 17.69
C GLY A 106 -23.20 15.21 17.72
N THR A 107 -22.47 14.12 17.94
CA THR A 107 -21.01 14.10 18.02
C THR A 107 -20.41 13.36 16.81
N ALA A 108 -19.44 13.97 16.14
CA ALA A 108 -18.72 13.31 15.06
C ALA A 108 -17.78 12.22 15.62
N VAL A 109 -17.83 11.02 15.03
CA VAL A 109 -17.06 9.85 15.50
C VAL A 109 -16.21 9.24 14.39
N ASP A 110 -15.10 8.62 14.79
CA ASP A 110 -14.27 7.83 13.88
C ASP A 110 -14.98 6.54 13.47
N VAL A 111 -14.80 6.14 12.21
CA VAL A 111 -15.34 4.90 11.64
C VAL A 111 -14.20 4.03 11.12
N PRO A 112 -13.77 3.01 11.87
CA PRO A 112 -12.73 2.08 11.44
C PRO A 112 -13.28 1.01 10.48
N GLY A 113 -12.37 0.32 9.79
CA GLY A 113 -12.71 -0.85 8.96
C GLY A 113 -13.39 -0.52 7.62
N VAL A 114 -13.35 0.76 7.20
CA VAL A 114 -13.90 1.17 5.91
C VAL A 114 -13.01 0.63 4.79
N ARG A 115 -13.61 -0.01 3.78
CA ARG A 115 -12.88 -0.62 2.66
C ARG A 115 -13.18 0.07 1.34
N ASN A 116 -12.15 0.30 0.53
CA ASN A 116 -12.26 0.72 -0.86
C ASN A 116 -11.51 -0.22 -1.78
N LYS A 117 -12.14 -0.64 -2.89
CA LYS A 117 -11.47 -1.36 -3.97
C LYS A 117 -11.07 -0.39 -5.08
N PHE A 118 -9.78 -0.27 -5.33
CA PHE A 118 -9.23 0.31 -6.54
C PHE A 118 -9.08 -0.77 -7.60
N THR A 119 -9.51 -0.51 -8.82
CA THR A 119 -9.37 -1.41 -9.97
C THR A 119 -8.45 -0.75 -10.98
N PHE A 120 -7.46 -1.51 -11.46
CA PHE A 120 -6.50 -1.10 -12.47
C PHE A 120 -6.80 -1.93 -13.72
N ASP A 121 -7.52 -1.34 -14.67
CA ASP A 121 -7.87 -1.98 -15.93
C ASP A 121 -7.28 -1.23 -17.13
N LEU A 122 -7.00 -2.00 -18.18
CA LEU A 122 -6.57 -1.56 -19.49
C LEU A 122 -7.72 -1.91 -20.43
N THR A 123 -8.60 -0.94 -20.69
CA THR A 123 -9.76 -1.12 -21.57
C THR A 123 -9.41 -1.39 -23.05
N GLY A 124 -8.13 -1.55 -23.39
CA GLY A 124 -7.60 -1.83 -24.74
C GLY A 124 -7.32 -3.32 -25.02
N SER A 125 -7.18 -3.68 -26.30
CA SER A 125 -7.04 -5.05 -26.82
C SER A 125 -5.68 -5.75 -26.57
N GLY A 126 -4.92 -5.29 -25.57
CA GLY A 126 -3.66 -5.93 -25.17
C GLY A 126 -3.86 -7.34 -24.63
N LYS A 127 -2.84 -8.20 -24.75
CA LYS A 127 -2.87 -9.52 -24.09
C LYS A 127 -2.91 -9.33 -22.57
N ARG A 128 -4.00 -9.76 -21.95
CA ARG A 128 -4.13 -9.87 -20.49
C ARG A 128 -3.16 -10.91 -19.97
N MET A 129 -2.37 -10.56 -18.96
CA MET A 129 -1.66 -11.57 -18.17
C MET A 129 -2.58 -12.05 -17.06
N GLU A 130 -2.86 -13.36 -17.03
CA GLU A 130 -3.54 -13.98 -15.90
C GLU A 130 -2.54 -14.08 -14.73
N PHE A 131 -2.93 -13.61 -13.54
CA PHE A 131 -2.08 -13.64 -12.34
C PHE A 131 -2.66 -14.61 -11.30
N SER A 132 -1.84 -15.52 -10.80
CA SER A 132 -2.13 -16.32 -9.59
C SER A 132 -1.94 -15.48 -8.33
N ASP A 133 -2.43 -15.92 -7.16
CA ASP A 133 -2.14 -15.29 -5.86
C ASP A 133 -0.61 -15.29 -5.51
N GLU A 134 0.27 -15.74 -6.42
CA GLU A 134 1.71 -15.61 -6.23
C GLU A 134 2.16 -14.15 -6.41
N PRO A 135 3.11 -13.68 -5.57
CA PRO A 135 3.79 -12.40 -5.78
C PRO A 135 4.32 -12.28 -7.21
N VAL A 136 4.21 -11.09 -7.82
CA VAL A 136 4.92 -10.85 -9.08
C VAL A 136 6.40 -11.01 -8.78
N ARG A 137 6.99 -12.10 -9.27
CA ARG A 137 8.43 -12.28 -9.24
C ARG A 137 9.01 -11.29 -10.25
N TRP A 138 9.36 -10.12 -9.72
CA TRP A 138 10.12 -9.04 -10.33
C TRP A 138 9.32 -8.08 -11.22
N SER A 139 8.41 -7.35 -10.59
CA SER A 139 7.85 -6.15 -11.19
C SER A 139 8.97 -5.15 -11.56
N PHE A 140 8.76 -4.43 -12.67
CA PHE A 140 9.69 -3.50 -13.36
C PHE A 140 10.84 -4.12 -14.15
N ILE A 141 10.97 -5.45 -14.21
CA ILE A 141 11.84 -6.12 -15.17
C ILE A 141 11.04 -6.50 -16.42
N GLN A 142 11.60 -6.26 -17.61
CA GLN A 142 10.95 -6.63 -18.87
C GLN A 142 10.66 -8.14 -18.91
N GLU A 143 9.52 -8.56 -19.48
CA GLU A 143 9.09 -9.97 -19.51
C GLU A 143 10.18 -10.93 -20.03
N ASN A 144 10.88 -10.55 -21.11
CA ASN A 144 11.96 -11.37 -21.66
C ASN A 144 13.17 -11.45 -20.70
N ASP A 145 13.47 -10.38 -19.96
CA ASP A 145 14.51 -10.41 -18.92
C ASP A 145 14.07 -11.29 -17.75
N THR A 146 12.83 -11.15 -17.28
CA THR A 146 12.21 -11.99 -16.25
C THR A 146 12.31 -13.47 -16.60
N ARG A 147 11.86 -13.86 -17.80
CA ARG A 147 11.95 -15.25 -18.29
C ARG A 147 13.39 -15.76 -18.32
N ARG A 148 14.34 -14.94 -18.77
CA ARG A 148 15.76 -15.29 -18.85
C ARG A 148 16.40 -15.42 -17.46
N ILE A 149 15.99 -14.60 -16.50
CA ILE A 149 16.41 -14.67 -15.11
C ILE A 149 15.85 -15.93 -14.44
N ASN A 150 14.52 -16.15 -14.52
CA ASN A 150 13.84 -17.35 -14.02
C ASN A 150 14.53 -18.63 -14.47
N GLN A 151 14.76 -18.77 -15.78
CA GLN A 151 15.41 -19.94 -16.37
C GLN A 151 16.78 -20.25 -15.74
N ARG A 152 17.54 -19.22 -15.35
CA ARG A 152 18.88 -19.40 -14.76
C ARG A 152 18.80 -19.71 -13.27
N ILE A 153 17.83 -19.13 -12.56
CA ILE A 153 17.57 -19.43 -11.14
C ILE A 153 17.09 -20.87 -10.99
N GLU A 154 16.14 -21.32 -11.81
CA GLU A 154 15.63 -22.70 -11.81
C GLU A 154 16.73 -23.73 -12.07
N LYS A 155 17.65 -23.41 -12.99
CA LYS A 155 18.82 -24.26 -13.30
C LYS A 155 19.99 -24.09 -12.34
N GLN A 156 19.87 -23.18 -11.36
CA GLN A 156 20.95 -22.80 -10.44
C GLN A 156 22.26 -22.40 -11.15
N ASP A 157 22.15 -21.82 -12.35
CA ASP A 157 23.31 -21.39 -13.16
C ASP A 157 23.71 -19.95 -12.77
N TRP A 158 24.28 -19.82 -11.56
CA TRP A 158 24.62 -18.54 -10.95
C TRP A 158 25.65 -17.74 -11.76
N LYS A 159 26.62 -18.44 -12.36
CA LYS A 159 27.62 -17.81 -13.23
C LYS A 159 26.98 -17.16 -14.45
N LYS A 160 26.03 -17.84 -15.12
CA LYS A 160 25.29 -17.23 -16.23
C LYS A 160 24.27 -16.19 -15.77
N LEU A 161 23.72 -16.30 -14.56
CA LEU A 161 22.84 -15.28 -13.98
C LEU A 161 23.59 -13.97 -13.76
N LYS A 162 24.72 -14.00 -13.06
CA LYS A 162 25.59 -12.83 -12.87
C LYS A 162 25.96 -12.19 -14.20
N LYS A 163 26.47 -12.99 -15.16
CA LYS A 163 26.87 -12.49 -16.48
C LYS A 163 25.71 -11.81 -17.20
N TYR A 164 24.51 -12.41 -17.12
CA TYR A 164 23.31 -11.85 -17.73
C TYR A 164 22.91 -10.53 -17.08
N ALA A 165 22.76 -10.51 -15.76
CA ALA A 165 22.36 -9.34 -15.00
C ALA A 165 23.30 -8.15 -15.25
N LEU A 166 24.61 -8.37 -15.19
CA LEU A 166 25.60 -7.32 -15.45
C LEU A 166 25.58 -6.82 -16.91
N SER A 167 25.15 -7.63 -17.87
CA SER A 167 24.95 -7.18 -19.26
C SER A 167 23.70 -6.30 -19.44
N ARG A 168 22.78 -6.30 -18.47
CA ARG A 168 21.52 -5.57 -18.47
C ARG A 168 21.46 -4.41 -17.47
N LYS A 169 22.52 -4.20 -16.69
CA LYS A 169 22.56 -3.21 -15.59
C LYS A 169 22.43 -1.76 -16.01
N GLY A 170 22.86 -1.40 -17.22
CA GLY A 170 22.77 -0.03 -17.72
C GLY A 170 21.31 0.44 -17.87
N PRO A 171 20.47 -0.32 -18.60
CA PRO A 171 19.05 -0.03 -18.72
C PRO A 171 18.23 -0.20 -17.43
N ASN A 172 18.64 -1.08 -16.51
CA ASN A 172 17.89 -1.36 -15.28
C ASN A 172 18.82 -1.73 -14.11
N TYR A 173 18.97 -0.84 -13.15
CA TYR A 173 19.86 -1.02 -11.99
C TYR A 173 19.36 -2.12 -11.03
N ARG A 174 18.09 -2.56 -11.10
CA ARG A 174 17.59 -3.77 -10.40
C ARG A 174 18.39 -5.01 -10.75
N MET A 175 19.07 -5.02 -11.90
CA MET A 175 19.97 -6.12 -12.27
C MET A 175 21.12 -6.32 -11.28
N TYR A 176 21.51 -5.29 -10.54
CA TYR A 176 22.49 -5.44 -9.48
C TYR A 176 22.02 -6.37 -8.37
N TYR A 177 20.72 -6.40 -8.04
CA TYR A 177 20.17 -7.39 -7.12
C TYR A 177 20.45 -8.83 -7.58
N PHE A 178 20.20 -9.16 -8.85
CA PHE A 178 20.43 -10.51 -9.38
C PHE A 178 21.92 -10.85 -9.51
N ALA A 179 22.76 -9.86 -9.81
CA ALA A 179 24.20 -10.05 -9.80
C ALA A 179 24.71 -10.35 -8.38
N GLY A 180 24.26 -9.59 -7.38
CA GLY A 180 24.59 -9.80 -5.98
C GLY A 180 24.06 -11.12 -5.44
N PHE A 181 22.81 -11.44 -5.73
CA PHE A 181 22.21 -12.73 -5.38
C PHE A 181 23.01 -13.90 -5.95
N ALA A 182 23.39 -13.84 -7.24
CA ALA A 182 24.21 -14.88 -7.85
C ALA A 182 25.57 -15.04 -7.16
N GLU A 183 26.23 -13.95 -6.77
CA GLU A 183 27.49 -14.00 -6.02
C GLU A 183 27.34 -14.64 -4.64
N ILE A 184 26.30 -14.25 -3.89
CA ILE A 184 25.98 -14.86 -2.60
C ILE A 184 25.77 -16.37 -2.76
N MET A 185 25.03 -16.79 -3.78
CA MET A 185 24.79 -18.21 -4.08
C MET A 185 26.05 -18.96 -4.51
N MET A 186 27.06 -18.27 -5.04
CA MET A 186 28.38 -18.84 -5.36
C MET A 186 29.35 -18.81 -4.16
N GLY A 187 28.94 -18.26 -3.01
CA GLY A 187 29.76 -18.15 -1.80
C GLY A 187 30.57 -16.86 -1.68
N ASN A 188 30.52 -15.99 -2.69
CA ASN A 188 31.26 -14.71 -2.72
C ASN A 188 30.43 -13.61 -2.04
N LYS A 189 30.21 -13.74 -0.73
CA LYS A 189 29.24 -12.90 0.00
C LYS A 189 29.54 -11.41 -0.07
N ASP A 190 30.79 -11.00 0.13
CA ASP A 190 31.17 -9.58 0.17
C ASP A 190 30.87 -8.89 -1.16
N ALA A 191 31.35 -9.46 -2.27
CA ALA A 191 31.03 -8.98 -3.62
C ALA A 191 29.51 -9.03 -3.91
N GLY A 192 28.82 -10.00 -3.32
CA GLY A 192 27.38 -10.10 -3.37
C GLY A 192 26.69 -8.88 -2.75
N TYR A 193 27.03 -8.56 -1.50
CA TYR A 193 26.47 -7.41 -0.79
C TYR A 193 26.85 -6.08 -1.43
N GLU A 194 28.07 -5.91 -1.95
CA GLU A 194 28.46 -4.72 -2.73
C GLU A 194 27.54 -4.47 -3.93
N TYR A 195 27.10 -5.52 -4.62
CA TYR A 195 26.11 -5.36 -5.70
C TYR A 195 24.72 -5.02 -5.15
N ILE A 196 24.30 -5.61 -4.02
CA ILE A 196 23.01 -5.25 -3.41
C ILE A 196 23.01 -3.78 -2.96
N GLU A 197 24.11 -3.28 -2.39
CA GLU A 197 24.29 -1.87 -2.04
C GLU A 197 24.23 -0.96 -3.28
N GLN A 198 24.88 -1.33 -4.38
CA GLN A 198 24.80 -0.59 -5.65
C GLN A 198 23.37 -0.48 -6.19
N PHE A 199 22.51 -1.47 -5.90
CA PHE A 199 21.10 -1.40 -6.22
C PHE A 199 20.36 -0.44 -5.27
N VAL A 200 20.51 -0.64 -3.96
CA VAL A 200 19.72 0.06 -2.94
C VAL A 200 20.09 1.54 -2.81
N PHE A 201 21.37 1.88 -2.86
CA PHE A 201 21.86 3.25 -2.74
C PHE A 201 22.08 3.92 -4.10
N HIS A 202 21.36 3.48 -5.12
CA HIS A 202 21.45 4.08 -6.45
C HIS A 202 20.86 5.50 -6.47
N GLU A 203 21.57 6.47 -7.04
CA GLU A 203 21.15 7.89 -7.02
C GLU A 203 20.19 8.30 -8.14
N LYS A 204 19.98 7.49 -9.19
CA LYS A 204 19.24 7.95 -10.38
C LYS A 204 17.72 7.86 -10.26
N GLU A 205 17.21 7.04 -9.35
CA GLU A 205 15.77 6.84 -9.15
C GLU A 205 15.51 6.63 -7.67
N GLU A 206 14.36 7.08 -7.18
CA GLU A 206 13.88 6.72 -5.85
C GLU A 206 13.75 5.20 -5.73
N LEU A 207 14.04 4.67 -4.52
CA LEU A 207 14.04 3.25 -4.28
C LEU A 207 12.61 2.69 -4.47
N PRO A 208 12.38 1.79 -5.45
CA PRO A 208 11.04 1.44 -5.85
C PRO A 208 10.37 0.52 -4.82
N PHE A 209 9.08 0.76 -4.57
CA PHE A 209 8.28 -0.10 -3.71
C PHE A 209 7.87 -1.40 -4.43
N GLU A 210 8.75 -2.41 -4.41
CA GLU A 210 8.58 -3.69 -5.10
C GLU A 210 9.29 -4.85 -4.37
N PHE A 211 9.01 -6.10 -4.75
CA PHE A 211 9.62 -7.29 -4.14
C PHE A 211 11.14 -7.41 -4.31
N VAL A 212 11.71 -6.93 -5.43
CA VAL A 212 13.17 -6.96 -5.63
C VAL A 212 13.84 -6.06 -4.59
N THR A 213 13.33 -4.85 -4.40
CA THR A 213 13.75 -3.93 -3.34
C THR A 213 13.59 -4.55 -1.97
N PHE A 214 12.41 -5.11 -1.67
CA PHE A 214 12.17 -5.74 -0.38
C PHE A 214 13.21 -6.82 -0.05
N ASN A 215 13.51 -7.69 -1.01
CA ASN A 215 14.50 -8.74 -0.84
C ASN A 215 15.92 -8.18 -0.68
N ALA A 216 16.27 -7.11 -1.42
CA ALA A 216 17.53 -6.41 -1.26
C ALA A 216 17.68 -5.81 0.15
N LEU A 217 16.66 -5.10 0.64
CA LEU A 217 16.63 -4.54 2.00
C LEU A 217 16.75 -5.63 3.05
N LYS A 218 16.01 -6.73 2.93
CA LYS A 218 16.12 -7.90 3.82
C LYS A 218 17.53 -8.45 3.89
N LEU A 219 18.20 -8.60 2.73
CA LEU A 219 19.58 -9.09 2.67
C LEU A 219 20.54 -8.14 3.38
N LEU A 220 20.44 -6.83 3.13
CA LEU A 220 21.33 -5.83 3.75
C LEU A 220 21.06 -5.69 5.26
N VAL A 221 19.80 -5.59 5.69
CA VAL A 221 19.44 -5.52 7.11
C VAL A 221 20.02 -6.71 7.87
N THR A 222 19.81 -7.92 7.34
CA THR A 222 20.34 -9.14 7.96
C THR A 222 21.87 -9.13 7.99
N HIS A 223 22.50 -8.74 6.88
CA HIS A 223 23.95 -8.69 6.76
C HIS A 223 24.59 -7.71 7.74
N TYR A 224 24.16 -6.44 7.71
CA TYR A 224 24.69 -5.41 8.59
C TYR A 224 24.47 -5.75 10.05
N TYR A 225 23.29 -6.26 10.41
CA TYR A 225 23.02 -6.66 11.78
C TYR A 225 23.93 -7.83 12.23
N GLN A 226 24.05 -8.88 11.43
CA GLN A 226 24.89 -10.05 11.77
C GLN A 226 26.39 -9.73 11.84
N THR A 227 26.83 -8.76 11.05
CA THR A 227 28.23 -8.29 11.02
C THR A 227 28.49 -7.09 11.93
N GLN A 228 27.49 -6.69 12.73
CA GLN A 228 27.57 -5.57 13.68
C GLN A 228 27.90 -4.21 13.04
N GLN A 229 27.55 -4.02 11.77
CA GLN A 229 27.68 -2.76 11.04
C GLN A 229 26.45 -1.87 11.32
N TYR A 230 26.28 -1.44 12.58
CA TYR A 230 25.06 -0.75 13.02
C TYR A 230 24.89 0.63 12.37
N GLU A 231 25.97 1.35 12.11
CA GLU A 231 25.95 2.63 11.42
C GLU A 231 25.46 2.48 9.97
N ALA A 232 25.91 1.42 9.28
CA ALA A 232 25.44 1.11 7.92
C ALA A 232 23.96 0.70 7.92
N LEU A 233 23.53 -0.08 8.92
CA LEU A 233 22.11 -0.43 9.10
C LEU A 233 21.23 0.79 9.34
N ILE A 234 21.71 1.77 10.11
CA ILE A 234 20.98 3.01 10.38
C ILE A 234 21.00 3.93 9.15
N ALA A 235 22.11 3.98 8.40
CA ALA A 235 22.14 4.67 7.12
C ALA A 235 21.13 4.08 6.13
N LEU A 236 21.01 2.74 6.10
CA LEU A 236 20.00 2.04 5.30
C LEU A 236 18.57 2.40 5.73
N ASP A 237 18.27 2.42 7.03
CA ASP A 237 16.94 2.80 7.56
C ASP A 237 16.57 4.28 7.29
N LYS A 238 17.58 5.16 7.23
CA LYS A 238 17.38 6.57 6.88
C LYS A 238 17.19 6.78 5.38
N HIS A 239 17.82 5.94 4.57
CA HIS A 239 17.73 5.99 3.11
C HIS A 239 16.45 5.35 2.58
N ALA A 240 16.10 4.17 3.11
CA ALA A 240 14.94 3.40 2.73
C ALA A 240 13.86 3.50 3.80
N ASP A 241 12.62 3.80 3.42
CA ASP A 241 11.47 3.63 4.31
C ASP A 241 11.15 2.13 4.45
N ILE A 242 11.99 1.40 5.21
CA ILE A 242 11.85 -0.04 5.45
C ILE A 242 10.47 -0.35 6.03
N TRP A 243 9.96 0.54 6.87
CA TRP A 243 8.65 0.38 7.47
C TRP A 243 7.52 0.38 6.45
N TRP A 244 7.66 1.10 5.33
CA TRP A 244 6.73 1.07 4.21
C TRP A 244 6.55 -0.34 3.63
N PHE A 245 7.58 -1.18 3.66
CA PHE A 245 7.55 -2.54 3.12
C PHE A 245 6.70 -3.55 3.91
N ARG A 246 6.17 -3.18 5.08
CA ARG A 246 5.18 -3.98 5.81
C ARG A 246 3.92 -4.24 4.98
N LEU A 247 3.65 -3.35 4.02
CA LEU A 247 2.52 -3.46 3.08
C LEU A 247 2.72 -4.61 2.08
N LEU A 248 3.94 -5.13 1.91
CA LEU A 248 4.23 -6.34 1.13
C LEU A 248 4.30 -7.58 2.03
N GLU A 249 5.12 -7.50 3.08
CA GLU A 249 5.54 -8.64 3.90
C GLU A 249 5.65 -8.20 5.36
N GLU A 250 4.51 -8.17 6.06
CA GLU A 250 4.38 -7.63 7.42
C GLU A 250 5.35 -8.27 8.42
N THR A 251 5.30 -9.60 8.60
CA THR A 251 6.12 -10.31 9.59
C THR A 251 7.61 -10.17 9.35
N THR A 252 8.04 -10.23 8.08
CA THR A 252 9.46 -10.04 7.74
C THR A 252 9.87 -8.57 7.95
N THR A 253 8.97 -7.61 7.72
CA THR A 253 9.23 -6.20 8.02
C THR A 253 9.33 -5.96 9.52
N ASN A 254 8.48 -6.59 10.34
CA ASN A 254 8.57 -6.54 11.79
C ASN A 254 9.92 -7.09 12.29
N GLN A 255 10.41 -8.18 11.69
CA GLN A 255 11.74 -8.71 11.97
C GLN A 255 12.85 -7.69 11.68
N MET A 256 12.82 -7.07 10.50
CA MET A 256 13.81 -6.05 10.11
C MET A 256 13.75 -4.83 11.02
N ALA A 257 12.55 -4.33 11.30
CA ALA A 257 12.33 -3.20 12.20
C ALA A 257 12.85 -3.47 13.61
N LEU A 258 12.72 -4.71 14.11
CA LEU A 258 13.26 -5.10 15.41
C LEU A 258 14.80 -5.09 15.41
N MET A 259 15.45 -5.58 14.35
CA MET A 259 16.92 -5.50 14.20
C MET A 259 17.41 -4.05 14.16
N ILE A 260 16.67 -3.18 13.47
CA ILE A 260 16.96 -1.75 13.39
C ILE A 260 16.75 -1.07 14.74
N ALA A 261 15.68 -1.41 15.46
CA ALA A 261 15.44 -0.90 16.82
C ALA A 261 16.60 -1.24 17.77
N ASP A 262 17.09 -2.49 17.73
CA ASP A 262 18.26 -2.91 18.51
C ASP A 262 19.53 -2.16 18.07
N ALA A 263 19.73 -1.96 16.77
CA ALA A 263 20.87 -1.18 16.25
C ALA A 263 20.87 0.27 16.74
N TYR A 264 19.71 0.94 16.73
CA TYR A 264 19.56 2.29 17.29
C TYR A 264 19.91 2.33 18.78
N ALA A 265 19.42 1.36 19.56
CA ALA A 265 19.74 1.28 20.99
C ALA A 265 21.26 1.10 21.23
N ARG A 266 21.93 0.26 20.41
CA ARG A 266 23.37 0.01 20.52
C ARG A 266 24.24 1.24 20.25
N ILE A 267 23.80 2.13 19.36
CA ILE A 267 24.50 3.40 19.10
C ILE A 267 24.08 4.52 20.07
N GLY A 268 23.17 4.23 21.01
CA GLY A 268 22.69 5.18 22.02
C GLY A 268 21.49 6.04 21.62
N ASP A 269 20.89 5.79 20.45
CA ASP A 269 19.69 6.49 19.97
C ASP A 269 18.41 5.77 20.45
N ASN A 270 18.14 5.91 21.75
CA ASN A 270 17.01 5.22 22.38
C ASN A 270 15.65 5.72 21.88
N ASP A 271 15.55 6.99 21.48
CA ASP A 271 14.29 7.55 20.96
C ASP A 271 13.92 6.92 19.62
N ALA A 272 14.89 6.77 18.70
CA ALA A 272 14.66 6.06 17.44
C ALA A 272 14.37 4.58 17.65
N SER A 273 15.04 3.94 18.63
CA SER A 273 14.75 2.55 19.01
C SER A 273 13.30 2.38 19.47
N VAL A 274 12.86 3.20 20.44
CA VAL A 274 11.49 3.18 20.98
C VAL A 274 10.46 3.48 19.89
N LYS A 275 10.76 4.41 18.98
CA LYS A 275 9.91 4.71 17.82
C LYS A 275 9.68 3.44 16.97
N ARG A 276 10.74 2.71 16.61
CA ARG A 276 10.63 1.49 15.80
C ARG A 276 9.87 0.37 16.52
N LEU A 277 10.11 0.19 17.82
CA LEU A 277 9.35 -0.78 18.63
C LEU A 277 7.86 -0.41 18.69
N THR A 278 7.55 0.88 18.84
CA THR A 278 6.17 1.39 18.89
C THR A 278 5.47 1.18 17.56
N GLU A 279 6.16 1.42 16.44
CA GLU A 279 5.64 1.13 15.11
C GLU A 279 5.21 -0.34 14.95
N ILE A 280 6.02 -1.29 15.42
CA ILE A 280 5.71 -2.73 15.41
C ILE A 280 4.44 -3.02 16.22
N VAL A 281 4.34 -2.51 17.44
CA VAL A 281 3.23 -2.83 18.35
C VAL A 281 1.93 -2.15 17.93
N ASP A 282 1.96 -0.85 17.64
CA ASP A 282 0.75 -0.06 17.41
C ASP A 282 0.06 -0.39 16.07
N ARG A 283 0.77 -1.05 15.14
CA ARG A 283 0.21 -1.42 13.82
C ARG A 283 -0.28 -2.86 13.73
N ALA A 284 -0.08 -3.69 14.75
CA ALA A 284 -0.65 -5.04 14.84
C ALA A 284 -2.16 -4.97 15.19
N ARG A 285 -3.00 -4.69 14.18
CA ARG A 285 -4.43 -4.38 14.40
C ARG A 285 -5.35 -5.59 14.48
N THR A 286 -5.05 -6.63 13.70
CA THR A 286 -5.84 -7.87 13.70
C THR A 286 -5.34 -8.78 14.81
N GLU A 287 -6.18 -9.67 15.32
CA GLU A 287 -5.74 -10.69 16.29
C GLU A 287 -4.60 -11.54 15.70
N THR A 288 -4.67 -11.87 14.41
CA THR A 288 -3.58 -12.56 13.69
C THR A 288 -2.27 -11.77 13.65
N ALA A 289 -2.32 -10.44 13.46
CA ALA A 289 -1.11 -9.62 13.49
C ALA A 289 -0.52 -9.52 14.90
N LYS A 290 -1.36 -9.50 15.94
CA LYS A 290 -0.90 -9.50 17.34
C LYS A 290 -0.23 -10.81 17.77
N GLU A 291 -0.56 -11.91 17.10
CA GLU A 291 0.09 -13.22 17.31
C GLU A 291 1.52 -13.28 16.71
N ASP A 292 1.94 -12.28 15.93
CA ASP A 292 3.31 -12.20 15.43
C ASP A 292 4.32 -12.14 16.60
N ARG A 293 5.24 -13.11 16.64
CA ARG A 293 6.29 -13.19 17.67
C ARG A 293 7.10 -11.89 17.79
N PHE A 294 7.30 -11.14 16.70
CA PHE A 294 8.08 -9.91 16.72
C PHE A 294 7.31 -8.77 17.39
N VAL A 295 5.98 -8.77 17.28
CA VAL A 295 5.11 -7.86 18.04
C VAL A 295 5.21 -8.15 19.53
N ALA A 296 5.19 -9.42 19.94
CA ALA A 296 5.37 -9.80 21.34
C ALA A 296 6.74 -9.38 21.91
N ILE A 297 7.82 -9.55 21.12
CA ILE A 297 9.16 -9.09 21.52
C ILE A 297 9.20 -7.58 21.67
N ALA A 298 8.64 -6.83 20.72
CA ALA A 298 8.60 -5.37 20.77
C ALA A 298 7.76 -4.84 21.94
N SER A 299 6.60 -5.45 22.22
CA SER A 299 5.75 -5.11 23.37
C SER A 299 6.50 -5.27 24.68
N ARG A 300 7.19 -6.41 24.84
CA ARG A 300 8.01 -6.68 26.03
C ARG A 300 9.14 -5.67 26.19
N ALA A 301 9.80 -5.29 25.09
CA ALA A 301 10.86 -4.27 25.11
C ALA A 301 10.34 -2.88 25.51
N LEU A 302 9.08 -2.57 25.19
CA LEU A 302 8.39 -1.34 25.60
C LEU A 302 7.80 -1.41 27.03
N GLY A 303 7.79 -2.58 27.66
CA GLY A 303 7.14 -2.80 28.95
C GLY A 303 5.61 -2.77 28.89
N ARG A 304 5.03 -3.13 27.75
CA ARG A 304 3.57 -3.24 27.51
C ARG A 304 3.12 -4.69 27.53
#